data_AF-A0A3D4P6J7-F1
#
_entry.id   AF-A0A3D4P6J7-F1
#
_cell.length_a   1.000
_cell.length_b   1.000
_cell.length_c   1.000
_cell.angle_alpha   90.00
_cell.angle_beta   90.00
_cell.angle_gamma   90.00
#
_symmetry.space_group_name_H-M   'P 1'
#
loop_
_entity.id
_entity.type
_entity.pdbx_description
1 polymer ?
#
loop_
_entity_poly.entity_id
_entity_poly.type
_entity_poly.pdbx_seq_one_letter_code
_entity_poly.pdbx_strand_id
1 'polypeptide(L)'
;LFDSKITSPELDRLGRCSREESCESSHATIGGLQLMLHFINGELLNLRITSTDGRLAKLLGGGKSDSEILEDIYLSTFSRAPKQAEVSYWENELSQINRTQERRELLQDLFWSILTSEEFRTNH
;
A
#
# COMPACT_ATOMS: atom_id res chain seq x y z
N LEU A 1 -19.97 -14.87 -7.48
CA LEU A 1 -18.90 -15.79 -7.95
C LEU A 1 -18.08 -15.01 -8.96
N PHE A 2 -16.85 -14.60 -8.63
CA PHE A 2 -16.02 -13.81 -9.55
C PHE A 2 -15.36 -14.74 -10.56
N ASP A 3 -15.57 -14.45 -11.85
CA ASP A 3 -15.12 -15.27 -12.98
C ASP A 3 -13.60 -15.22 -13.12
N SER A 4 -12.98 -16.39 -13.24
CA SER A 4 -11.52 -16.55 -13.31
C SER A 4 -10.96 -16.41 -14.74
N LYS A 5 -11.82 -16.07 -15.72
CA LYS A 5 -11.43 -15.69 -17.09
C LYS A 5 -11.15 -14.19 -17.27
N ILE A 6 -11.28 -13.38 -16.22
CA ILE A 6 -11.03 -11.94 -16.31
C ILE A 6 -9.51 -11.69 -16.47
N THR A 7 -9.13 -11.16 -17.63
CA THR A 7 -7.77 -10.73 -17.94
C THR A 7 -7.38 -9.58 -17.01
N SER A 8 -6.23 -9.67 -16.33
CA SER A 8 -5.71 -8.59 -15.49
C SER A 8 -4.20 -8.51 -15.70
N PRO A 9 -3.74 -7.56 -16.52
CA PRO A 9 -2.32 -7.33 -16.78
C PRO A 9 -1.52 -7.12 -15.49
N GLU A 10 -2.13 -6.56 -14.45
CA GLU A 10 -1.51 -6.29 -13.17
C GLU A 10 -1.27 -7.58 -12.39
N LEU A 11 -2.28 -8.46 -12.31
CA LEU A 11 -2.14 -9.75 -11.63
C LEU A 11 -1.17 -10.67 -12.38
N ASP A 12 -1.17 -10.60 -13.71
CA ASP A 12 -0.22 -11.35 -14.55
C ASP A 12 1.23 -10.87 -14.29
N ARG A 13 1.46 -9.55 -14.15
CA ARG A 13 2.76 -8.99 -13.74
C ARG A 13 3.17 -9.36 -12.32
N LEU A 14 2.21 -9.51 -11.41
CA LEU A 14 2.44 -9.97 -10.03
C LEU A 14 2.64 -11.49 -9.95
N GLY A 15 2.64 -12.18 -11.09
CA GLY A 15 2.96 -13.60 -11.16
C GLY A 15 1.78 -14.54 -10.95
N ARG A 16 0.56 -14.07 -11.22
CA ARG A 16 -0.60 -14.94 -11.38
C ARG A 16 -0.27 -15.99 -12.45
N CYS A 17 -0.26 -17.25 -12.06
CA CYS A 17 -0.01 -18.35 -12.98
C CYS A 17 -1.20 -18.53 -13.94
N SER A 18 -0.91 -18.97 -15.17
CA SER A 18 -1.94 -19.42 -16.11
C SER A 18 -2.61 -20.70 -15.58
N ARG A 19 -3.92 -20.88 -15.83
CA ARG A 19 -4.63 -22.13 -15.47
C ARG A 19 -4.24 -23.33 -16.35
N GLU A 20 -3.46 -23.11 -17.41
CA GLU A 20 -3.00 -24.18 -18.32
C GLU A 20 -1.72 -24.88 -17.82
N GLU A 21 -0.99 -24.27 -16.87
CA GLU A 21 0.26 -24.79 -16.32
C GLU A 21 0.16 -24.91 -14.79
N SER A 22 0.84 -25.89 -14.19
CA SER A 22 0.90 -26.03 -12.73
C SER A 22 1.74 -24.90 -12.13
N CYS A 23 1.24 -24.23 -11.08
CA CYS A 23 2.00 -23.23 -10.32
C CYS A 23 3.30 -23.78 -9.71
N GLU A 24 3.41 -25.11 -9.61
CA GLU A 24 4.56 -25.82 -9.06
C GLU A 24 5.74 -25.89 -10.05
N SER A 25 5.45 -25.87 -11.36
CA SER A 25 6.46 -25.96 -12.43
C SER A 25 6.89 -24.60 -12.98
N SER A 26 6.09 -23.56 -12.78
CA SER A 26 6.58 -22.20 -12.95
C SER A 26 7.61 -21.99 -11.83
N HIS A 27 8.89 -22.17 -12.16
CA HIS A 27 9.96 -21.35 -11.61
C HIS A 27 9.63 -19.91 -11.96
N ALA A 28 8.62 -19.41 -11.28
CA ALA A 28 8.22 -18.06 -11.33
C ALA A 28 9.35 -17.40 -10.59
N THR A 29 10.34 -16.92 -11.35
CA THR A 29 11.24 -15.86 -10.91
C THR A 29 10.40 -14.59 -10.72
N ILE A 30 9.29 -14.69 -9.98
CA ILE A 30 8.52 -13.61 -9.41
C ILE A 30 9.38 -13.16 -8.24
N GLY A 31 10.06 -12.04 -8.42
CA GLY A 31 10.83 -11.43 -7.33
C GLY A 31 12.33 -11.52 -7.54
N GLY A 32 12.81 -10.76 -8.52
CA GLY A 32 14.21 -10.30 -8.55
C GLY A 32 14.28 -8.84 -8.16
N LEU A 33 14.79 -8.01 -9.06
CA LEU A 33 14.87 -6.56 -8.90
C LEU A 33 13.81 -5.82 -9.71
N GLN A 34 13.41 -6.36 -10.86
CA GLN A 34 12.55 -5.69 -11.82
C GLN A 34 11.11 -5.57 -11.31
N LEU A 35 10.59 -6.64 -10.68
CA LEU A 35 9.29 -6.59 -10.02
C LEU A 35 9.31 -5.64 -8.81
N MET A 36 10.41 -5.62 -8.07
CA MET A 36 10.62 -4.69 -6.96
C MET A 36 10.64 -3.24 -7.42
N LEU A 37 11.37 -2.95 -8.52
CA LEU A 37 11.39 -1.63 -9.15
C LEU A 37 10.03 -1.26 -9.71
N HIS A 38 9.28 -2.20 -10.28
CA HIS A 38 7.91 -1.93 -10.72
C HIS A 38 6.95 -1.73 -9.55
N PHE A 39 7.21 -2.35 -8.40
CA PHE A 39 6.41 -2.14 -7.20
C PHE A 39 6.68 -0.77 -6.56
N ILE A 40 7.95 -0.36 -6.46
CA ILE A 40 8.36 0.93 -5.89
C ILE A 40 8.04 2.09 -6.85
N ASN A 41 8.39 1.94 -8.13
CA ASN A 41 8.30 3.02 -9.12
C ASN A 41 7.08 2.92 -10.03
N GLY A 42 6.35 1.81 -10.01
CA GLY A 42 5.22 1.61 -10.91
C GLY A 42 3.95 2.31 -10.42
N GLU A 43 3.10 2.65 -11.37
CA GLU A 43 1.85 3.35 -11.12
C GLU A 43 0.86 2.54 -10.26
N LEU A 44 1.02 1.22 -10.18
CA LEU A 44 0.07 0.35 -9.48
C LEU A 44 -0.14 0.78 -8.02
N LEU A 45 0.95 0.99 -7.27
CA LEU A 45 0.87 1.35 -5.86
C LEU A 45 0.25 2.74 -5.69
N ASN A 46 0.73 3.71 -6.49
CA ASN A 46 0.23 5.08 -6.48
C ASN A 46 -1.26 5.15 -6.84
N LEU A 47 -1.70 4.43 -7.86
CA LEU A 47 -3.12 4.35 -8.26
C LEU A 47 -3.99 3.75 -7.15
N ARG A 48 -3.49 2.75 -6.42
CA ARG A 48 -4.22 2.15 -5.29
C ARG A 48 -4.32 3.08 -4.09
N ILE A 49 -3.24 3.79 -3.76
CA ILE A 49 -3.20 4.75 -2.65
C ILE A 49 -4.06 5.99 -2.94
N THR A 50 -4.02 6.49 -4.18
CA THR A 50 -4.73 7.71 -4.61
C THR A 50 -6.19 7.47 -5.04
N SER A 51 -6.61 6.22 -5.18
CA SER A 51 -7.97 5.86 -5.57
C SER A 51 -9.02 6.49 -4.65
N THR A 52 -10.07 7.05 -5.26
CA THR A 52 -11.23 7.62 -4.55
C THR A 52 -12.04 6.59 -3.76
N ASP A 53 -11.98 5.31 -4.18
CA ASP A 53 -12.61 4.18 -3.49
C ASP A 53 -11.61 3.41 -2.60
N GLY A 54 -10.36 3.91 -2.54
CA GLY A 54 -9.27 3.35 -1.78
C GLY A 54 -9.47 3.48 -0.27
N ARG A 55 -8.66 2.72 0.48
CA ARG A 55 -8.74 2.70 1.95
C ARG A 55 -8.57 4.10 2.54
N LEU A 56 -7.52 4.81 2.15
CA LEU A 56 -7.23 6.15 2.66
C LEU A 56 -8.36 7.14 2.34
N ALA A 57 -8.91 7.10 1.13
CA ALA A 57 -10.03 7.95 0.75
C ALA A 57 -11.27 7.69 1.62
N LYS A 58 -11.56 6.43 1.98
CA LYS A 58 -12.65 6.07 2.91
C LYS A 58 -12.40 6.57 4.33
N LEU A 59 -11.17 6.45 4.83
CA LEU A 59 -10.81 6.95 6.16
C LEU A 59 -10.94 8.48 6.23
N LEU A 60 -10.46 9.18 5.20
CA LEU A 60 -10.58 10.63 5.08
C LEU A 60 -12.04 11.08 4.93
N GLY A 61 -12.83 10.40 4.10
CA GLY A 61 -14.25 10.70 3.89
C GLY A 61 -15.12 10.41 5.12
N GLY A 62 -14.69 9.48 5.97
CA GLY A 62 -15.32 9.19 7.26
C GLY A 62 -15.01 10.20 8.37
N GLY A 63 -14.18 11.22 8.11
CA GLY A 63 -13.83 12.25 9.09
C GLY A 63 -12.96 11.75 10.25
N LYS A 64 -12.23 10.64 10.06
CA LYS A 64 -11.30 10.13 11.07
C LYS A 64 -10.19 11.12 11.36
N SER A 65 -9.79 11.19 12.64
CA SER A 65 -8.65 11.96 13.10
C SER A 65 -7.33 11.40 12.55
N ASP A 66 -6.27 12.21 12.59
CA ASP A 66 -4.94 11.79 12.15
C ASP A 66 -4.42 10.56 12.89
N SER A 67 -4.61 10.53 14.22
CA SER A 67 -4.22 9.40 15.06
C SER A 67 -4.93 8.10 14.65
N GLU A 68 -6.24 8.16 14.41
CA GLU A 68 -7.02 6.99 13.97
C GLU A 68 -6.61 6.53 12.57
N ILE A 69 -6.24 7.46 11.67
CA ILE A 69 -5.76 7.10 10.34
C ILE A 69 -4.39 6.45 10.43
N LEU A 70 -3.48 6.98 11.24
CA LEU A 70 -2.16 6.39 11.49
C LEU A 70 -2.32 4.96 12.01
N GLU A 71 -3.11 4.77 13.05
CA GLU A 71 -3.35 3.45 13.63
C GLU A 71 -3.93 2.47 12.60
N ASP A 72 -4.92 2.89 11.82
CA ASP A 72 -5.55 2.06 10.79
C ASP A 72 -4.55 1.64 9.69
N ILE A 73 -3.71 2.57 9.23
CA ILE A 73 -2.66 2.28 8.24
C ILE A 73 -1.66 1.27 8.81
N TYR A 74 -1.08 1.53 9.98
CA TYR A 74 -0.09 0.66 10.62
C TYR A 74 -0.62 -0.75 10.90
N LEU A 75 -1.87 -0.86 11.37
CA LEU A 75 -2.52 -2.16 11.56
C LEU A 75 -2.76 -2.88 10.23
N SER A 76 -3.14 -2.15 9.19
CA SER A 76 -3.41 -2.75 7.88
C SER A 76 -2.16 -3.19 7.11
N THR A 77 -0.98 -2.64 7.44
CA THR A 77 0.28 -2.93 6.75
C THR A 77 1.21 -3.80 7.58
N PHE A 78 1.50 -3.42 8.82
CA PHE A 78 2.45 -4.11 9.69
C PHE A 78 1.78 -5.04 10.70
N SER A 79 0.45 -5.09 10.75
CA SER A 79 -0.31 -5.88 11.74
C SER A 79 0.06 -5.55 13.21
N ARG A 80 0.49 -4.31 13.46
CA ARG A 80 0.84 -3.78 14.79
C ARG A 80 0.41 -2.33 14.92
N ALA A 81 0.26 -1.87 16.15
CA ALA A 81 0.13 -0.44 16.43
C ALA A 81 1.45 0.31 16.09
N PRO A 82 1.38 1.61 15.74
CA PRO A 82 2.56 2.43 15.60
C PRO A 82 3.29 2.57 16.95
N LYS A 83 4.62 2.58 16.92
CA LYS A 83 5.46 2.85 18.08
C LYS A 83 5.37 4.33 18.44
N GLN A 84 5.62 4.66 19.71
CA GLN A 84 5.56 6.05 20.18
C GLN A 84 6.40 7.03 19.34
N ALA A 85 7.60 6.62 18.92
CA ALA A 85 8.46 7.44 18.07
C ALA A 85 7.87 7.69 16.67
N GLU A 86 7.18 6.70 16.10
CA GLU A 86 6.51 6.81 14.79
C GLU A 86 5.31 7.76 14.91
N VAL A 87 4.51 7.61 15.96
CA VAL A 87 3.38 8.52 16.24
C VAL A 87 3.86 9.95 16.37
N SER A 88 4.85 10.20 17.23
CA SER A 88 5.33 11.57 17.48
C SER A 88 5.96 12.22 16.25
N TYR A 89 6.60 11.44 15.37
CA TYR A 89 7.11 11.95 14.09
C TYR A 89 5.97 12.42 13.20
N TRP A 90 4.96 11.59 12.96
CA TRP A 90 3.86 11.91 12.06
C TRP A 90 2.93 12.99 12.61
N GLU A 91 2.68 13.02 13.92
CA GLU A 91 1.94 14.10 14.56
C GLU A 91 2.64 15.45 14.37
N ASN A 92 3.97 15.50 14.45
CA ASN A 92 4.73 16.72 14.20
C ASN A 92 4.62 17.17 12.74
N GLU A 93 4.74 16.26 11.77
CA GLU A 93 4.59 16.60 10.35
C GLU A 93 3.17 17.07 10.02
N LEU A 94 2.14 16.38 10.55
CA LEU A 94 0.74 16.74 10.34
C LEU A 94 0.37 18.08 11.02
N SER A 95 0.99 18.40 12.16
CA SER A 95 0.76 19.67 12.86
C SER A 95 1.20 20.92 12.08
N GLN A 96 2.12 20.75 11.11
CA GLN A 96 2.63 21.83 10.28
C GLN A 96 1.72 22.11 9.07
N ILE A 97 0.73 21.26 8.81
CA ILE A 97 -0.15 21.34 7.65
C ILE A 97 -1.48 21.99 8.02
N ASN A 98 -1.87 23.02 7.25
CA ASN A 98 -3.14 23.72 7.43
C ASN A 98 -4.15 23.43 6.30
N ARG A 99 -3.70 22.86 5.17
CA ARG A 99 -4.55 22.61 4.01
C ARG A 99 -4.96 21.15 3.92
N THR A 100 -6.24 20.90 3.65
CA THR A 100 -6.81 19.54 3.50
C THR A 100 -6.14 18.75 2.37
N GLN A 101 -5.72 19.41 1.29
CA GLN A 101 -5.05 18.77 0.18
C GLN A 101 -3.64 18.29 0.56
N GLU A 102 -2.84 19.17 1.18
CA GLU A 102 -1.50 18.84 1.68
C GLU A 102 -1.56 17.72 2.72
N ARG A 103 -2.59 17.72 3.58
CA ARG A 103 -2.81 16.64 4.56
C ARG A 103 -3.05 15.30 3.88
N ARG A 104 -3.86 15.29 2.81
CA ARG A 104 -4.13 14.07 2.05
C ARG A 104 -2.85 13.56 1.41
N GLU A 105 -2.07 14.43 0.78
CA GLU A 105 -0.81 14.09 0.12
C GLU A 105 0.20 13.50 1.12
N LEU A 106 0.36 14.12 2.29
CA LEU A 106 1.25 13.59 3.34
C LEU A 106 0.83 12.18 3.81
N LEU A 107 -0.48 11.95 3.97
CA LEU A 107 -0.99 10.62 4.35
C LEU A 107 -0.85 9.59 3.22
N GLN A 108 -0.88 10.01 1.95
CA GLN A 108 -0.58 9.15 0.81
C GLN A 108 0.90 8.76 0.80
N ASP A 109 1.80 9.73 1.05
CA ASP A 109 3.24 9.52 1.14
C ASP A 109 3.62 8.61 2.30
N LEU A 110 3.00 8.81 3.47
CA LEU A 110 3.09 7.87 4.60
C LEU A 110 2.76 6.45 4.15
N PHE A 111 1.61 6.25 3.52
CA PHE A 111 1.15 4.91 3.13
C PHE A 111 2.11 4.27 2.11
N TRP A 112 2.60 5.07 1.16
CA TRP A 112 3.61 4.63 0.20
C TRP A 112 4.94 4.27 0.89
N SER A 113 5.41 5.10 1.82
CA SER A 113 6.67 4.88 2.56
C SER A 113 6.64 3.57 3.35
N ILE A 114 5.50 3.25 3.97
CA ILE A 114 5.29 2.00 4.70
C ILE A 114 5.30 0.82 3.73
N LEU A 115 4.56 0.88 2.62
CA LEU A 115 4.45 -0.22 1.67
C LEU A 115 5.77 -0.50 0.93
N THR A 116 6.62 0.51 0.78
CA THR A 116 7.95 0.38 0.17
C THR A 116 9.07 0.09 1.19
N SER A 117 8.75 0.06 2.50
CA SER A 117 9.73 -0.16 3.56
C SER A 117 10.26 -1.60 3.59
N GLU A 118 11.50 -1.78 4.05
CA GLU A 118 12.08 -3.10 4.28
C GLU A 118 11.31 -3.90 5.34
N GLU A 119 10.76 -3.24 6.36
CA GLU A 119 9.92 -3.89 7.38
C GLU A 119 8.71 -4.55 6.72
N PHE A 120 8.04 -3.87 5.77
CA PHE A 120 6.86 -4.43 5.12
C PHE A 120 7.23 -5.62 4.22
N ARG A 121 8.40 -5.56 3.60
CA ARG A 121 8.89 -6.63 2.69
C ARG A 121 9.35 -7.88 3.41
N THR A 122 9.92 -7.75 4.61
CA THR A 122 10.65 -8.83 5.28
C THR A 122 9.90 -9.44 6.45
N ASN A 123 8.87 -8.76 6.96
CA ASN A 123 8.13 -9.20 8.13
C ASN A 123 6.91 -10.09 7.77
N HIS A 124 7.00 -10.84 6.67
CA HIS A 124 5.97 -11.79 6.20
C HIS A 124 6.57 -13.00 5.50
#